data_AF-A0A5C7YTX1-F1
#
_entry.id   AF-A0A5C7YTX1-F1
#
_cell.length_a   1.000
_cell.length_b   1.000
_cell.length_c   1.000
_cell.angle_alpha   90.00
_cell.angle_beta   90.00
_cell.angle_gamma   90.00
#
_symmetry.space_group_name_H-M   'P 1'
#
loop_
_entity.id
_entity.type
_entity.pdbx_description
1 polymer ?
#
loop_
_entity_poly.entity_id
_entity_poly.type
_entity_poly.pdbx_seq_one_letter_code
_entity_poly.pdbx_strand_id
1 'polypeptide(L)'
;MKKWVFLPMLAAGLAHAQTSSLDEGAPARMSAERQRLQAERSAIEQAHDQMQRDCWQRFAVNDCLREVRRKRFVALEPLCAQELELNAQERAWRTQQRDERLQEKGSAQESKP
;
A
#
# COMPACT_ATOMS: atom_id res chain seq x y z
N MET A 1 43.22 -32.46 43.64
CA MET A 1 42.01 -31.65 43.42
C MET A 1 41.69 -31.69 41.93
N LYS A 2 40.50 -32.24 41.62
CA LYS A 2 39.74 -32.27 40.35
C LYS A 2 40.51 -32.22 39.01
N LYS A 3 40.61 -33.41 38.39
CA LYS A 3 40.73 -33.59 36.93
C LYS A 3 39.38 -33.29 36.26
N TRP A 4 39.40 -32.96 34.96
CA TRP A 4 38.52 -33.39 33.83
C TRP A 4 38.62 -32.30 32.73
N VAL A 5 39.30 -32.46 31.58
CA VAL A 5 39.15 -33.38 30.41
C VAL A 5 37.86 -33.13 29.62
N PHE A 6 38.05 -32.57 28.40
CA PHE A 6 37.29 -32.67 27.11
C PHE A 6 35.77 -32.40 27.14
N LEU A 7 35.09 -31.80 26.15
CA LEU A 7 35.14 -31.86 24.68
C LEU A 7 34.15 -30.78 24.15
N PRO A 8 34.34 -30.19 22.95
CA PRO A 8 33.39 -29.22 22.39
C PRO A 8 32.14 -29.92 21.85
N MET A 9 30.95 -29.43 22.22
CA MET A 9 29.68 -29.88 21.64
C MET A 9 29.31 -28.94 20.50
N LEU A 10 29.40 -29.45 19.27
CA LEU A 10 28.76 -28.86 18.09
C LEU A 10 27.25 -28.74 18.36
N ALA A 11 26.72 -27.53 18.30
CA ALA A 11 25.31 -27.30 18.05
C ALA A 11 25.14 -26.98 16.56
N ALA A 12 24.75 -28.01 15.82
CA ALA A 12 24.24 -27.90 14.46
C ALA A 12 22.97 -27.06 14.43
N GLY A 13 22.73 -26.43 13.29
CA GLY A 13 21.82 -25.30 13.13
C GLY A 13 20.36 -25.57 13.45
N LEU A 14 19.71 -24.50 13.90
CA LEU A 14 18.33 -24.19 13.60
C LEU A 14 18.33 -22.83 12.91
N ALA A 15 18.54 -22.86 11.59
CA ALA A 15 18.06 -21.77 10.75
C ALA A 15 16.55 -21.70 10.96
N HIS A 16 16.10 -20.78 11.81
CA HIS A 16 14.70 -20.41 11.84
C HIS A 16 14.40 -19.78 10.48
N ALA A 17 13.80 -20.58 9.59
CA ALA A 17 12.98 -20.03 8.53
C ALA A 17 11.85 -19.26 9.24
N GLN A 18 12.03 -17.95 9.39
CA GLN A 18 10.94 -17.06 9.74
C GLN A 18 10.04 -17.04 8.50
N THR A 19 9.11 -18.00 8.43
CA THR A 19 8.01 -17.97 7.47
C THR A 19 7.21 -16.72 7.78
N SER A 20 7.38 -15.77 6.87
CA SER A 20 6.83 -14.42 6.91
C SER A 20 5.31 -14.46 6.93
N SER A 21 4.73 -14.32 8.13
CA SER A 21 3.33 -13.96 8.39
C SER A 21 2.98 -12.52 7.95
N LEU A 22 3.76 -11.94 7.04
CA LEU A 22 3.63 -10.56 6.58
C LEU A 22 2.48 -10.36 5.58
N ASP A 23 1.90 -11.44 5.01
CA ASP A 23 0.95 -11.34 3.90
C ASP A 23 -0.54 -11.39 4.28
N GLU A 24 -0.94 -12.07 5.36
CA GLU A 24 -2.36 -12.27 5.72
C GLU A 24 -3.14 -10.95 5.90
N GLY A 25 -2.45 -9.89 6.35
CA GLY A 25 -3.02 -8.55 6.56
C GLY A 25 -2.80 -7.57 5.42
N ALA A 26 -2.13 -7.94 4.32
CA ALA A 26 -1.85 -7.02 3.22
C ALA A 26 -3.13 -6.48 2.55
N PRO A 27 -4.14 -7.31 2.18
CA PRO A 27 -5.37 -6.82 1.56
C PRO A 27 -6.16 -5.85 2.43
N ALA A 28 -6.27 -6.15 3.73
CA ALA A 28 -7.00 -5.31 4.67
C ALA A 28 -6.34 -3.93 4.81
N ARG A 29 -5.00 -3.89 4.94
CA ARG A 29 -4.22 -2.63 5.02
C ARG A 29 -4.36 -1.80 3.75
N MET A 30 -4.24 -2.41 2.57
CA MET A 30 -4.42 -1.71 1.28
C MET A 30 -5.86 -1.16 1.14
N SER A 31 -6.87 -1.90 1.62
CA SER A 31 -8.25 -1.41 1.60
C SER A 31 -8.48 -0.22 2.53
N ALA A 32 -7.91 -0.25 3.73
CA ALA A 32 -7.99 0.84 4.70
C ALA A 32 -7.28 2.09 4.17
N GLU A 33 -6.10 1.93 3.57
CA GLU A 33 -5.37 3.04 2.97
C GLU A 33 -6.14 3.64 1.79
N ARG A 34 -6.77 2.81 0.95
CA ARG A 34 -7.64 3.30 -0.13
C ARG A 34 -8.80 4.12 0.41
N GLN A 35 -9.46 3.66 1.47
CA GLN A 35 -10.57 4.38 2.09
C GLN A 35 -10.10 5.73 2.64
N ARG A 36 -8.92 5.77 3.27
CA ARG A 36 -8.30 7.00 3.75
C ARG A 36 -8.05 7.98 2.59
N LEU A 37 -7.38 7.55 1.52
CA LEU A 37 -7.07 8.40 0.37
C LEU A 37 -8.37 8.90 -0.32
N GLN A 38 -9.38 8.05 -0.42
CA GLN A 38 -10.69 8.44 -0.97
C GLN A 38 -11.40 9.50 -0.11
N ALA A 39 -11.33 9.37 1.22
CA ALA A 39 -11.89 10.36 2.14
C ALA A 39 -11.16 11.71 2.01
N GLU A 40 -9.84 11.69 1.92
CA GLU A 40 -9.01 12.89 1.73
C GLU A 40 -9.32 13.57 0.38
N ARG A 41 -9.44 12.78 -0.69
CA ARG A 41 -9.88 13.26 -2.01
C ARG A 41 -11.24 13.94 -1.93
N SER A 42 -12.19 13.30 -1.26
CA SER A 42 -13.55 13.84 -1.11
C SER A 42 -13.53 15.16 -0.35
N ALA A 43 -12.74 15.28 0.72
CA ALA A 43 -12.59 16.53 1.46
C ALA A 43 -12.03 17.67 0.58
N ILE A 44 -11.01 17.39 -0.25
CA ILE A 44 -10.45 18.37 -1.18
C ILE A 44 -11.48 18.82 -2.22
N GLU A 45 -12.23 17.89 -2.80
CA GLU A 45 -13.26 18.21 -3.80
C GLU A 45 -14.41 19.01 -3.17
N GLN A 46 -14.86 18.65 -1.96
CA GLN A 46 -15.88 19.40 -1.22
C GLN A 46 -15.42 20.82 -0.89
N ALA A 47 -14.16 21.01 -0.49
CA ALA A 47 -13.59 22.32 -0.25
C ALA A 47 -13.50 23.14 -1.53
N HIS A 48 -13.06 22.52 -2.63
CA HIS A 48 -13.04 23.15 -3.95
C HIS A 48 -14.44 23.62 -4.38
N ASP A 49 -15.46 22.78 -4.24
CA ASP A 49 -16.83 23.12 -4.63
C ASP A 49 -17.41 24.28 -3.82
N GLN A 50 -17.09 24.33 -2.52
CA GLN A 50 -17.43 25.48 -1.67
C GLN A 50 -16.76 26.76 -2.18
N MET A 51 -15.44 26.72 -2.39
CA MET A 51 -14.68 27.87 -2.90
C MET A 51 -15.14 28.33 -4.28
N GLN A 52 -15.56 27.40 -5.15
CA GLN A 52 -16.14 27.74 -6.45
C GLN A 52 -17.46 28.49 -6.31
N ARG A 53 -18.33 28.09 -5.37
CA ARG A 53 -19.59 28.81 -5.10
C ARG A 53 -19.31 30.22 -4.59
N ASP A 54 -18.34 30.39 -3.70
CA ASP A 54 -17.96 31.69 -3.15
C ASP A 54 -17.44 32.65 -4.23
N CYS A 55 -16.81 32.14 -5.29
CA CYS A 55 -16.34 32.98 -6.39
C CYS A 55 -17.44 33.81 -7.05
N TRP A 56 -18.68 33.31 -7.09
CA TRP A 56 -19.80 34.02 -7.73
C TRP A 56 -20.27 35.25 -6.95
N GLN A 57 -19.85 35.39 -5.69
CA GLN A 57 -20.11 36.59 -4.88
C GLN A 57 -19.04 37.67 -5.07
N ARG A 58 -18.03 37.43 -5.91
CA ARG A 58 -16.89 38.34 -6.12
C ARG A 58 -17.02 39.06 -7.45
N PHE A 59 -16.54 40.29 -7.51
CA PHE A 59 -16.50 41.06 -8.77
C PHE A 59 -15.58 40.41 -9.81
N ALA A 60 -14.39 39.96 -9.41
CA ALA A 60 -13.42 39.28 -10.28
C ALA A 60 -13.63 37.76 -10.30
N VAL A 61 -14.81 37.29 -10.73
CA VAL A 61 -15.18 35.85 -10.72
C VAL A 61 -14.17 34.99 -11.48
N ASN A 62 -13.74 35.41 -12.67
CA ASN A 62 -12.85 34.61 -13.52
C ASN A 62 -11.47 34.38 -12.88
N ASP A 63 -10.91 35.42 -12.25
CA ASP A 63 -9.63 35.31 -11.54
C ASP A 63 -9.77 34.41 -10.31
N CYS A 64 -10.89 34.54 -9.59
CA CYS A 64 -11.22 33.64 -8.48
C CYS A 64 -11.29 32.17 -8.94
N LEU A 65 -12.04 31.88 -10.01
CA LEU A 65 -12.20 30.52 -10.52
C LEU A 65 -10.88 29.93 -11.02
N ARG A 66 -9.96 30.75 -11.55
CA ARG A 66 -8.61 30.32 -11.93
C ARG A 66 -7.80 29.94 -10.69
N GLU A 67 -7.85 30.76 -9.66
CA GLU A 67 -7.16 30.50 -8.40
C GLU A 67 -7.67 29.23 -7.70
N VAL A 68 -8.99 29.06 -7.62
CA VAL A 68 -9.62 27.87 -7.02
C VAL A 68 -9.20 26.59 -7.75
N ARG A 69 -9.14 26.62 -9.09
CA ARG A 69 -8.62 25.50 -9.90
C ARG A 69 -7.16 25.17 -9.58
N ARG A 70 -6.31 26.20 -9.45
CA ARG A 70 -4.89 26.02 -9.08
C ARG A 70 -4.75 25.41 -7.69
N LYS A 71 -5.53 25.89 -6.72
CA LYS A 71 -5.53 25.36 -5.35
C LYS A 71 -5.95 23.89 -5.30
N ARG A 72 -6.99 23.51 -6.04
CA ARG A 72 -7.39 22.10 -6.18
C ARG A 72 -6.27 21.25 -6.77
N PHE A 73 -5.63 21.71 -7.83
CA PHE A 73 -4.53 20.97 -8.46
C PHE A 73 -3.38 20.72 -7.47
N VAL A 74 -2.93 21.77 -6.77
CA VAL A 74 -1.85 21.67 -5.77
C VAL A 74 -2.25 20.75 -4.61
N ALA A 75 -3.52 20.80 -4.17
CA ALA A 75 -3.99 19.93 -3.09
C ALA A 75 -4.08 18.45 -3.51
N LEU A 76 -4.47 18.17 -4.75
CA LEU A 76 -4.60 16.79 -5.25
C LEU A 76 -3.26 16.16 -5.66
N GLU A 77 -2.24 16.95 -5.99
CA GLU A 77 -0.94 16.47 -6.47
C GLU A 77 -0.27 15.42 -5.55
N PRO A 78 -0.08 15.68 -4.23
CA PRO A 78 0.51 14.69 -3.34
C PRO A 78 -0.39 13.46 -3.13
N LEU A 79 -1.72 13.62 -3.29
CA LEU A 79 -2.66 12.52 -3.17
C LEU A 79 -2.58 11.57 -4.38
N CYS A 80 -2.47 12.12 -5.59
CA CYS A 80 -2.28 11.35 -6.82
C CYS A 80 -1.02 10.48 -6.75
N ALA A 81 0.08 11.00 -6.18
CA ALA A 81 1.31 10.24 -5.99
C ALA A 81 1.11 9.05 -5.04
N GLN A 82 0.41 9.27 -3.91
CA GLN A 82 0.08 8.20 -2.96
C GLN A 82 -0.85 7.14 -3.58
N GLU A 83 -1.88 7.57 -4.31
CA GLU A 83 -2.79 6.65 -5.03
C GLU A 83 -2.05 5.82 -6.07
N LEU A 84 -1.10 6.40 -6.82
CA LEU A 84 -0.30 5.69 -7.81
C LEU A 84 0.58 4.61 -7.16
N GLU A 85 1.21 4.95 -6.04
CA GLU A 85 2.04 4.04 -5.27
C GLU A 85 1.23 2.88 -4.69
N LEU A 86 0.08 3.16 -4.07
CA LEU A 86 -0.84 2.12 -3.58
C LEU A 86 -1.30 1.20 -4.72
N ASN A 87 -1.63 1.76 -5.89
CA ASN A 87 -2.00 0.99 -7.08
C ASN A 87 -0.85 0.12 -7.61
N ALA A 88 0.41 0.55 -7.46
CA ALA A 88 1.58 -0.26 -7.80
C ALA A 88 1.73 -1.44 -6.83
N GLN A 89 1.63 -1.18 -5.52
CA GLN A 89 1.69 -2.21 -4.47
C GLN A 89 0.62 -3.28 -4.66
N GLU A 90 -0.61 -2.88 -4.93
CA GLU A 90 -1.71 -3.82 -5.18
C GLU A 90 -1.48 -4.68 -6.42
N ARG A 91 -0.93 -4.10 -7.49
CA ARG A 91 -0.61 -4.86 -8.71
C ARG A 91 0.49 -5.87 -8.44
N ALA A 92 1.53 -5.49 -7.68
CA ALA A 92 2.60 -6.39 -7.29
C ALA A 92 2.07 -7.55 -6.44
N TRP A 93 1.26 -7.24 -5.41
CA TRP A 93 0.65 -8.23 -4.54
C TRP A 93 -0.23 -9.22 -5.32
N ARG A 94 -1.11 -8.72 -6.21
CA ARG A 94 -1.95 -9.60 -7.05
C ARG A 94 -1.14 -10.48 -7.98
N THR A 95 0.03 -10.03 -8.42
CA THR A 95 0.93 -10.81 -9.27
C THR A 95 1.57 -11.94 -8.47
N GLN A 96 2.12 -11.63 -7.28
CA GLN A 96 2.70 -12.65 -6.39
C GLN A 96 1.67 -13.74 -6.03
N GLN A 97 0.47 -13.33 -5.64
CA GLN A 97 -0.65 -14.23 -5.35
C GLN A 97 -1.07 -15.11 -6.54
N ARG A 98 -0.87 -14.64 -7.77
CA ARG A 98 -1.11 -15.47 -8.96
C ARG A 98 0.01 -16.48 -9.16
N ASP A 99 1.26 -16.06 -8.97
CA ASP A 99 2.44 -16.89 -9.15
C ASP A 99 2.47 -18.03 -8.13
N GLU A 100 2.13 -17.75 -6.86
CA GLU A 100 1.96 -18.76 -5.81
C GLU A 100 0.92 -19.82 -6.20
N ARG A 101 -0.27 -19.38 -6.65
CA ARG A 101 -1.31 -20.31 -7.11
C ARG A 101 -0.89 -21.15 -8.33
N LEU A 102 -0.02 -20.63 -9.19
CA LEU A 102 0.50 -21.38 -10.33
C LEU A 102 1.54 -22.43 -9.88
N GLN A 103 2.41 -22.09 -8.94
CA GLN A 103 3.38 -23.01 -8.35
C GLN A 103 2.69 -24.16 -7.58
N GLU A 104 1.67 -23.86 -6.79
CA GLU A 104 0.86 -24.87 -6.09
C GLU A 104 0.19 -25.85 -7.07
N LYS A 105 -0.35 -25.33 -8.18
CA LYS A 105 -0.96 -26.19 -9.22
C LYS A 105 0.08 -27.06 -9.93
N GLY A 106 1.25 -26.51 -10.27
CA GLY A 106 2.32 -27.24 -10.93
C GLY A 106 2.86 -28.37 -10.06
N SER A 107 3.14 -28.08 -8.79
CA SER A 107 3.61 -29.09 -7.82
C SER A 107 2.56 -30.17 -7.55
N ALA A 108 1.27 -29.83 -7.47
CA ALA A 108 0.20 -30.80 -7.33
C ALA A 108 0.07 -31.74 -8.54
N GLN A 109 0.27 -31.22 -9.77
CA GLN A 109 0.24 -32.05 -10.99
C GLN A 109 1.42 -33.01 -11.08
N GLU A 110 2.62 -32.58 -10.68
CA GLU A 110 3.82 -33.42 -10.71
C GLU A 110 3.81 -34.51 -9.63
N SER A 111 3.08 -34.29 -8.53
CA SER A 111 2.90 -35.28 -7.45
C SER A 111 1.85 -36.37 -7.73
N LYS A 112 1.11 -36.28 -8.85
CA LYS A 112 0.04 -37.23 -9.18
C LYS A 112 0.60 -38.41 -9.99
N PRO A 113 0.47 -39.67 -9.52
CA PRO A 113 1.00 -40.86 -10.19
C PRO A 113 0.27 -41.22 -11.48
#